data_AF-A0A661FQ41-F1
#
_entry.id   AF-A0A661FQ41-F1
#
_cell.length_a   1.000
_cell.length_b   1.000
_cell.length_c   1.000
_cell.angle_alpha   90.00
_cell.angle_beta   90.00
_cell.angle_gamma   90.00
#
_symmetry.space_group_name_H-M   'P 1'
#
loop_
_entity.id
_entity.type
_entity.pdbx_description
1 polymer ?
#
loop_
_entity_poly.entity_id
_entity_poly.type
_entity_poly.pdbx_seq_one_letter_code
_entity_poly.pdbx_strand_id
1 'polypeptide(L)' 'MVFTCLPKSTFGWRVTTNFPTIGTIASASLGSNFAAFTPADVNGDGLMDLVWLEGAGAQKTMKYALSTGTAFTNSAFSNG' A
#
# COMPACT_ATOMS: atom_id res chain seq x y z
N MET A 1 -20.42 -40.13 -27.56
CA MET A 1 -19.42 -39.20 -27.02
C MET A 1 -19.75 -39.00 -25.55
N VAL A 2 -18.86 -39.36 -24.63
CA VAL A 2 -19.13 -39.31 -23.18
C VAL A 2 -18.39 -38.11 -22.61
N PHE A 3 -19.11 -37.15 -22.02
CA PHE A 3 -18.51 -36.05 -21.28
C PHE A 3 -18.24 -36.51 -19.85
N THR A 4 -16.97 -36.61 -19.46
CA THR A 4 -16.56 -36.87 -18.09
C THR A 4 -16.54 -35.55 -17.32
N CYS A 5 -17.31 -35.45 -16.25
CA CYS A 5 -17.32 -34.26 -15.41
C CYS A 5 -16.10 -34.27 -14.48
N LEU A 6 -15.37 -33.15 -14.39
CA LEU A 6 -14.28 -32.99 -13.44
C LEU A 6 -14.86 -32.70 -12.03
N PRO A 7 -14.16 -33.12 -10.96
CA PRO A 7 -14.62 -32.87 -9.60
C PRO A 7 -14.80 -31.38 -9.33
N LYS A 8 -15.83 -31.04 -8.55
CA LYS A 8 -16.14 -29.66 -8.17
C LYS A 8 -14.94 -29.01 -7.46
N SER A 9 -14.59 -27.80 -7.88
CA SER A 9 -13.69 -26.95 -7.09
C SER A 9 -14.48 -26.34 -5.93
N THR A 10 -13.89 -26.33 -4.73
CA THR A 10 -14.47 -25.67 -3.55
C THR A 10 -13.60 -24.49 -3.16
N PHE A 11 -14.21 -23.31 -3.04
CA PHE A 11 -13.60 -22.11 -2.49
C PHE A 11 -14.11 -21.90 -1.07
N GLY A 12 -13.22 -21.44 -0.18
CA GLY A 12 -13.56 -21.09 1.19
C GLY A 12 -12.83 -19.82 1.60
N TRP A 13 -13.51 -18.95 2.35
CA TRP A 13 -12.89 -17.77 2.94
C TRP A 13 -12.09 -18.17 4.18
N ARG A 14 -10.80 -17.81 4.23
CA ARG A 14 -10.05 -17.85 5.49
C ARG A 14 -10.33 -16.55 6.23
N VAL A 15 -11.13 -16.63 7.28
CA VAL A 15 -11.26 -15.53 8.24
C VAL A 15 -10.18 -15.72 9.30
N THR A 16 -9.06 -15.05 9.15
CA THR A 16 -8.08 -14.91 10.24
C THR A 16 -8.62 -13.86 11.21
N THR A 17 -9.05 -14.30 12.39
CA THR A 17 -9.53 -13.43 13.47
C THR A 17 -8.39 -12.78 14.26
N ASN A 18 -7.15 -13.23 14.05
CA ASN A 18 -5.97 -12.69 14.69
C ASN A 18 -5.13 -11.97 13.63
N PHE A 19 -5.42 -10.68 13.43
CA PHE A 19 -4.54 -9.82 12.65
C PHE A 19 -3.19 -9.76 13.35
N PRO A 20 -2.06 -9.90 12.62
CA PRO A 20 -0.76 -9.74 13.25
C PRO A 20 -0.70 -8.37 13.91
N THR A 21 -0.23 -8.34 15.15
CA THR A 21 0.09 -7.08 15.82
C THR A 21 1.05 -6.32 14.92
N ILE A 22 0.74 -5.05 14.62
CA ILE A 22 1.64 -4.18 13.86
C ILE A 22 2.94 -4.08 14.66
N GLY A 23 3.95 -4.86 14.27
CA GLY A 23 5.17 -5.06 15.06
C GLY A 23 6.15 -3.89 14.97
N THR A 24 6.00 -3.04 13.95
CA THR A 24 6.90 -1.93 13.70
C THR A 24 6.13 -0.71 13.22
N ILE A 25 6.32 0.41 13.90
CA ILE A 25 5.87 1.72 13.44
C ILE A 25 7.08 2.39 12.80
N ALA A 26 7.03 2.60 11.48
CA ALA A 26 8.01 3.42 10.78
C ALA A 26 7.56 4.89 10.81
N SER A 27 8.50 5.81 10.96
CA SER A 27 8.24 7.26 10.84
C SER A 27 8.80 7.78 9.52
N ALA A 28 8.02 8.53 8.77
CA ALA A 28 8.49 9.25 7.59
C ALA A 28 8.78 10.72 7.95
N SER A 29 9.95 11.21 7.58
CA SER A 29 10.23 12.65 7.57
C SER A 29 9.76 13.21 6.23
N LEU A 30 8.73 14.05 6.26
CA LEU A 30 8.18 14.70 5.08
C LEU A 30 8.78 16.09 4.90
N GLY A 31 8.81 16.59 3.67
CA GLY A 31 9.39 17.90 3.37
C GLY A 31 8.52 19.07 3.87
N SER A 32 9.09 20.27 3.80
CA SER A 32 8.38 21.52 4.11
C SER A 32 7.25 21.75 3.08
N ASN A 33 6.08 22.22 3.55
CA ASN A 33 4.81 22.31 2.79
C ASN A 33 4.04 21.00 2.63
N PHE A 34 4.13 20.14 3.64
CA PHE A 34 3.21 19.04 3.82
C PHE A 34 1.76 19.55 3.91
N ALA A 35 0.87 18.99 3.08
CA ALA A 35 -0.54 19.39 3.05
C ALA A 35 -1.48 18.32 3.61
N ALA A 36 -1.29 17.05 3.21
CA ALA A 36 -2.12 15.92 3.62
C ALA A 36 -1.43 14.60 3.32
N PHE A 37 -1.83 13.52 4.01
CA PHE A 37 -1.36 12.15 3.75
C PHE A 37 -2.49 11.13 3.78
N THR A 38 -2.28 10.03 3.07
CA THR A 38 -3.13 8.84 3.05
C THR A 38 -2.24 7.60 3.07
N PRO A 39 -2.42 6.67 4.03
CA PRO A 39 -1.78 5.37 3.99
C PRO A 39 -2.49 4.45 2.97
N ALA A 40 -1.74 3.76 2.13
CA ALA A 40 -2.25 2.79 1.16
C ALA A 40 -1.14 1.81 0.73
N ASP A 41 -1.47 0.54 0.46
CA ASP A 41 -0.54 -0.41 -0.17
C ASP A 41 -0.52 -0.15 -1.69
N VAL A 42 0.49 0.58 -2.18
CA VAL A 42 0.53 1.07 -3.57
C VAL A 42 1.21 0.08 -4.52
N ASN A 43 2.03 -0.82 -4.01
CA ASN A 43 2.77 -1.81 -4.81
C ASN A 43 2.23 -3.25 -4.66
N GLY A 44 1.29 -3.47 -3.74
CA GLY A 44 0.63 -4.77 -3.52
C GLY A 44 1.47 -5.77 -2.74
N ASP A 45 2.44 -5.33 -1.94
CA ASP A 45 3.33 -6.21 -1.17
C ASP A 45 2.77 -6.60 0.21
N GLY A 46 1.59 -6.08 0.57
CA GLY A 46 0.93 -6.33 1.84
C GLY A 46 1.47 -5.49 2.99
N LEU A 47 2.38 -4.54 2.74
CA LEU A 47 2.81 -3.53 3.68
C LEU A 47 2.07 -2.21 3.41
N MET A 48 1.77 -1.47 4.47
CA MET A 48 1.10 -0.18 4.33
C MET A 48 2.12 0.89 3.91
N ASP A 49 2.00 1.41 2.70
CA ASP A 49 2.83 2.52 2.20
C ASP A 49 2.24 3.88 2.58
N LEU A 50 2.99 4.94 2.27
CA LEU A 50 2.59 6.32 2.54
C LEU A 50 2.48 7.13 1.26
N VAL A 51 1.34 7.78 1.06
CA VAL A 51 1.10 8.74 -0.02
C VAL A 51 0.83 10.11 0.58
N TRP A 52 1.40 11.17 0.03
CA TRP A 52 1.16 12.54 0.51
C TRP A 52 1.15 13.59 -0.59
N LEU A 53 0.60 14.75 -0.24
CA LEU A 53 0.65 15.96 -1.05
C LEU A 53 1.67 16.94 -0.45
N GLU A 54 2.54 17.45 -1.32
CA GLU A 54 3.51 18.48 -0.98
C GLU A 54 3.36 19.69 -1.91
N GLY A 55 3.50 20.90 -1.36
CA GLY A 55 3.48 22.15 -2.11
C GLY A 55 2.61 23.23 -1.47
N ALA A 56 2.58 24.43 -2.05
CA ALA A 56 1.90 25.61 -1.50
C ALA A 56 0.82 26.14 -2.47
N GLY A 57 -0.29 26.65 -1.93
CA GLY A 57 -1.41 27.14 -2.73
C GLY A 57 -1.96 26.07 -3.69
N ALA A 58 -2.21 26.48 -4.94
CA ALA A 58 -2.73 25.62 -6.01
C ALA A 58 -1.69 24.66 -6.61
N GLN A 59 -0.39 24.84 -6.30
CA GLN A 59 0.68 23.97 -6.77
C GLN A 59 0.90 22.86 -5.75
N LYS A 60 0.30 21.69 -5.98
CA LYS A 60 0.48 20.48 -5.18
C LYS A 60 1.01 19.36 -6.06
N THR A 61 2.01 18.65 -5.56
CA THR A 61 2.53 17.44 -6.20
C THR A 61 2.26 16.26 -5.28
N MET A 62 1.75 15.19 -5.86
CA MET A 62 1.58 13.91 -5.16
C MET A 62 2.93 13.20 -5.10
N LYS A 63 3.26 12.65 -3.94
CA LYS A 63 4.45 11.85 -3.69
C LYS A 63 4.05 10.60 -2.91
N TYR A 64 4.90 9.58 -2.95
CA TYR A 64 4.71 8.37 -2.17
C TYR A 64 6.04 7.77 -1.72
N ALA A 65 5.98 6.94 -0.70
CA ALA A 65 7.11 6.23 -0.15
C ALA A 65 6.70 4.80 0.19
N LEU A 66 7.49 3.84 -0.26
CA LEU A 66 7.25 2.42 -0.06
C LEU A 66 7.71 2.00 1.34
N SER A 67 6.90 1.19 2.00
CA SER A 67 7.19 0.60 3.29
C SER A 67 8.11 -0.61 3.13
N THR A 68 9.16 -0.68 3.95
CA THR A 68 10.02 -1.87 4.06
C THR A 68 9.69 -2.69 5.31
N GLY A 69 8.58 -2.38 5.98
CA GLY A 69 8.21 -2.93 7.28
C GLY A 69 9.00 -2.36 8.46
N THR A 70 10.05 -1.57 8.21
CA THR A 70 10.88 -0.90 9.23
C THR A 70 11.22 0.55 8.89
N ALA A 71 11.15 0.94 7.61
CA ALA A 71 11.41 2.28 7.13
C ALA A 71 10.54 2.60 5.91
N PHE A 72 10.60 3.85 5.45
CA PHE A 72 9.98 4.31 4.21
C PHE A 72 11.04 4.73 3.19
N THR A 73 10.84 4.33 1.94
CA THR A 73 11.70 4.70 0.82
C THR A 73 10.94 5.57 -0.17
N ASN A 74 11.32 6.85 -0.26
CA ASN A 74 10.70 7.79 -1.20
C ASN A 74 10.79 7.27 -2.63
N SER A 75 9.67 7.34 -3.34
CA SER A 75 9.54 6.91 -4.72
C SER A 75 8.91 8.02 -5.56
N ALA A 76 9.16 8.00 -6.86
CA ALA A 76 8.71 9.02 -7.79
C ALA A 76 7.78 8.40 -8.84
N PHE A 77 6.73 9.12 -9.21
CA PHE A 77 5.95 8.78 -10.39
C PHE A 77 6.82 8.97 -11.62
N SER A 78 6.90 7.96 -12.48
CA SER A 78 7.47 8.12 -13.81
C SER A 78 6.49 8.92 -14.66
N ASN A 79 6.97 10.00 -15.29
CA ASN A 79 6.28 10.55 -16.46
C ASN A 79 6.50 9.54 -17.57
N GLY A 80 5.44 8.82 -17.95
CA GLY A 80 5.47 7.83 -19.03
C GLY A 80 5.93 8.40 -20.37
#